data_AF-A0A529NZI0-F1
#
_entry.id   AF-A0A529NZI0-F1
#
_cell.length_a   1.000
_cell.length_b   1.000
_cell.length_c   1.000
_cell.angle_alpha   90.00
_cell.angle_beta   90.00
_cell.angle_gamma   90.00
#
_symmetry.space_group_name_H-M   'P 1'
#
loop_
_entity.id
_entity.type
_entity.pdbx_description
1 polymer ?
#
loop_
_entity_poly.entity_id
_entity_poly.type
_entity_poly.pdbx_seq_one_letter_code
_entity_poly.pdbx_strand_id
1 'polypeptide(L)'
;MSRLVMILHPMQRPLSHALAKIVAVAALYYLTGQLGLLLAVPPGYATIIWPASGIAVGALLAYGRSLWPGIFVGSLVLNAAIGGGYSAETGWA
;
A
#
# COMPACT_ATOMS: atom_id res chain seq x y z
N MET A 1 24.53 30.42 -20.83
CA MET A 1 23.78 31.18 -19.81
C MET A 1 22.28 30.85 -19.88
N SER A 2 21.86 29.58 -19.65
CA SER A 2 20.43 29.24 -19.56
C SER A 2 20.16 27.87 -18.90
N ARG A 3 20.78 27.62 -17.74
CA ARG A 3 20.54 26.40 -16.93
C ARG A 3 20.38 26.68 -15.43
N LEU A 4 20.07 27.93 -15.06
CA LEU A 4 20.04 28.36 -13.65
C LEU A 4 18.66 28.67 -13.08
N VAL A 5 17.58 28.60 -13.88
CA VAL A 5 16.21 28.93 -13.41
C VAL A 5 15.35 27.69 -13.08
N MET A 6 15.79 26.48 -13.45
CA MET A 6 14.98 25.26 -13.26
C MET A 6 15.01 24.68 -11.82
N ILE A 7 15.75 25.29 -10.90
CA ILE A 7 15.99 24.76 -9.54
C ILE A 7 15.02 25.37 -8.48
N LEU A 8 14.25 26.41 -8.82
CA LEU A 8 13.40 27.12 -7.85
C LEU A 8 11.89 26.92 -8.07
N HIS A 9 11.45 25.70 -8.32
CA HIS A 9 10.05 25.33 -8.02
C HIS A 9 10.01 24.40 -6.79
N PRO A 10 10.25 24.93 -5.58
CA PRO A 10 9.93 24.20 -4.37
C PRO A 10 8.41 23.93 -4.33
N MET A 11 8.07 22.64 -4.35
CA MET A 11 6.82 22.01 -3.89
C MET A 11 5.70 22.97 -3.44
N GLN A 12 4.89 23.45 -4.39
CA GLN A 12 3.60 24.06 -4.08
C GLN A 12 2.45 23.04 -4.05
N ARG A 13 2.73 21.73 -3.96
CA ARG A 13 1.66 20.75 -3.78
C ARG A 13 1.20 20.78 -2.33
N PRO A 14 -0.06 21.18 -2.04
CA PRO A 14 -0.53 21.24 -0.67
C PRO A 14 -0.42 19.86 -0.03
N LEU A 15 0.10 19.82 1.21
CA LEU A 15 0.30 18.61 2.00
C LEU A 15 -0.97 17.73 2.05
N SER A 16 -2.15 18.34 2.00
CA SER A 16 -3.45 17.66 1.94
C SER A 16 -3.59 16.70 0.75
N HIS A 17 -3.08 17.06 -0.43
CA HIS A 17 -3.17 16.22 -1.62
C HIS A 17 -2.21 15.03 -1.55
N ALA A 18 -1.04 15.22 -0.92
CA ALA A 18 -0.11 14.13 -0.69
C ALA A 18 -0.68 13.13 0.31
N LEU A 19 -1.25 13.62 1.43
CA LEU A 19 -1.90 12.79 2.43
C LEU A 19 -3.10 12.03 1.86
N ALA A 20 -3.96 12.68 1.08
CA ALA A 20 -5.08 12.02 0.43
C ALA A 20 -4.64 10.85 -0.46
N LYS A 21 -3.55 11.02 -1.23
CA LYS A 21 -2.98 9.93 -2.04
C LYS A 21 -2.41 8.81 -1.19
N ILE A 22 -1.72 9.12 -0.10
CA ILE A 22 -1.20 8.12 0.83
C ILE A 22 -2.33 7.29 1.42
N VAL A 23 -3.40 7.94 1.90
CA VAL A 23 -4.60 7.27 2.45
C VAL A 23 -5.28 6.42 1.38
N ALA A 24 -5.44 6.95 0.15
CA ALA A 24 -6.03 6.20 -0.95
C ALA A 24 -5.22 4.95 -1.31
N VAL A 25 -3.89 5.06 -1.39
CA VAL A 25 -3.00 3.91 -1.65
C VAL A 25 -3.08 2.88 -0.52
N ALA A 26 -3.11 3.32 0.74
CA ALA A 26 -3.26 2.41 1.88
C ALA A 26 -4.59 1.63 1.81
N ALA A 27 -5.70 2.33 1.54
CA ALA A 27 -7.01 1.72 1.41
C ALA A 27 -7.07 0.73 0.23
N LEU A 28 -6.58 1.13 -0.94
CA LEU A 28 -6.55 0.26 -2.12
C LEU A 28 -5.67 -0.97 -1.89
N TYR A 29 -4.49 -0.80 -1.27
CA TYR A 29 -3.62 -1.92 -0.93
C TYR A 29 -4.31 -2.91 0.00
N TYR A 30 -4.94 -2.42 1.07
CA TYR A 30 -5.68 -3.26 2.02
C TYR A 30 -6.83 -4.01 1.35
N LEU A 31 -7.70 -3.30 0.60
CA LEU A 31 -8.87 -3.91 -0.04
C LEU A 31 -8.48 -4.95 -1.09
N THR A 32 -7.51 -4.64 -1.95
CA THR A 32 -7.03 -5.61 -2.94
C THR A 32 -6.26 -6.75 -2.29
N GLY A 33 -5.58 -6.52 -1.16
CA GLY A 33 -4.98 -7.57 -0.35
C GLY A 33 -6.03 -8.55 0.19
N GLN A 34 -7.12 -8.03 0.77
CA GLN A 34 -8.26 -8.85 1.21
C GLN A 34 -8.83 -9.68 0.06
N LEU A 35 -9.02 -9.09 -1.12
CA LEU A 35 -9.46 -9.83 -2.31
C LEU A 35 -8.47 -10.91 -2.73
N GLY A 36 -7.17 -10.62 -2.64
CA GLY A 36 -6.11 -11.60 -2.84
C GLY A 36 -6.30 -12.79 -1.91
N LEU A 37 -6.47 -12.54 -0.61
CA LEU A 37 -6.64 -13.58 0.41
C LEU A 37 -7.89 -14.46 0.24
N LEU A 38 -8.93 -13.99 -0.46
CA LEU A 38 -10.06 -14.85 -0.85
C LEU A 38 -9.63 -16.02 -1.75
N LEU A 39 -8.48 -15.89 -2.41
CA LEU A 39 -7.86 -16.90 -3.26
C LEU A 39 -6.73 -17.66 -2.54
N ALA A 40 -6.58 -17.49 -1.22
CA ALA A 40 -5.47 -18.08 -0.48
C ALA A 40 -5.72 -19.58 -0.23
N VAL A 41 -4.68 -20.38 -0.44
CA VAL A 41 -4.69 -21.81 -0.10
C VAL A 41 -4.18 -21.96 1.34
N PRO A 42 -4.76 -22.85 2.17
CA PRO A 42 -4.30 -23.08 3.55
C PRO A 42 -2.78 -23.27 3.64
N PRO A 43 -2.08 -22.64 4.61
CA PRO A 43 -2.60 -21.94 5.81
C PRO A 43 -3.10 -20.50 5.58
N GLY A 44 -3.25 -20.03 4.34
CA GLY A 44 -4.03 -18.82 4.04
C GLY A 44 -3.26 -17.50 4.05
N TYR A 45 -1.92 -17.53 4.09
CA TYR A 45 -1.07 -16.33 4.13
C TYR A 45 -0.62 -15.81 2.75
N ALA A 46 -0.72 -16.63 1.70
CA ALA A 46 -0.21 -16.29 0.38
C ALA A 46 -1.12 -16.83 -0.72
N THR A 47 -1.17 -16.09 -1.83
CA THR A 47 -2.04 -16.38 -2.97
C THR A 47 -1.24 -16.31 -4.25
N ILE A 48 -1.66 -17.05 -5.28
CA ILE A 48 -1.00 -17.04 -6.59
C ILE A 48 -1.15 -15.67 -7.27
N ILE A 49 -2.29 -15.02 -7.06
CA ILE A 49 -2.61 -13.71 -7.62
C ILE A 49 -2.70 -12.69 -6.49
N TRP A 50 -1.74 -11.76 -6.44
CA TRP A 50 -1.65 -10.74 -5.41
C TRP A 50 -1.85 -9.31 -5.97
N PRO A 51 -3.10 -8.85 -6.15
CA PRO A 51 -3.39 -7.57 -6.81
C PRO A 51 -2.88 -6.34 -6.05
N ALA A 52 -2.69 -6.44 -4.73
CA ALA A 52 -2.12 -5.35 -3.92
C ALA A 52 -0.70 -4.95 -4.34
N SER A 53 0.11 -5.91 -4.82
CA SER A 53 1.43 -5.58 -5.39
C SER A 53 1.32 -4.74 -6.66
N GLY A 54 0.32 -5.02 -7.50
CA GLY A 54 0.03 -4.23 -8.70
C GLY A 54 -0.36 -2.78 -8.36
N ILE A 55 -1.20 -2.59 -7.33
CA ILE A 55 -1.53 -1.26 -6.81
C ILE A 55 -0.27 -0.54 -6.31
N ALA A 56 0.56 -1.22 -5.50
CA ALA A 56 1.79 -0.63 -4.97
C ALA A 56 2.74 -0.17 -6.09
N VAL A 57 3.02 -1.05 -7.05
CA VAL A 57 3.90 -0.74 -8.18
C VAL A 57 3.30 0.36 -9.06
N GLY A 58 2.03 0.24 -9.42
CA GLY A 58 1.33 1.24 -10.24
C GLY A 58 1.32 2.62 -9.59
N ALA A 59 1.06 2.70 -8.28
CA ALA A 59 1.06 3.95 -7.53
C ALA A 59 2.46 4.59 -7.47
N LEU A 60 3.50 3.80 -7.20
CA LEU A 60 4.89 4.30 -7.15
C LEU A 60 5.38 4.76 -8.53
N LEU A 61 4.99 4.07 -9.60
CA LEU A 61 5.34 4.46 -10.98
C LEU A 61 4.58 5.71 -11.43
N ALA A 62 3.28 5.82 -11.14
CA ALA A 62 2.44 6.93 -11.58
C ALA A 62 2.66 8.22 -10.79
N TYR A 63 2.93 8.13 -9.49
CA TYR A 63 2.94 9.28 -8.59
C TYR A 63 4.26 9.47 -7.82
N GLY A 64 5.22 8.55 -7.98
CA GLY A 64 6.56 8.64 -7.41
C GLY A 64 6.72 7.97 -6.04
N ARG A 65 7.96 7.97 -5.54
CA ARG A 65 8.37 7.23 -4.34
C ARG A 65 7.68 7.73 -3.05
N SER A 66 7.15 8.96 -3.02
CA SER A 66 6.55 9.54 -1.81
C SER A 66 5.30 8.84 -1.31
N LEU A 67 4.70 7.93 -2.09
CA LEU A 67 3.52 7.16 -1.69
C LEU A 67 3.86 5.86 -0.95
N TRP A 68 5.15 5.53 -0.76
CA TRP A 68 5.58 4.35 0.00
C TRP A 68 4.95 4.23 1.40
N PRO A 69 4.69 5.31 2.17
CA PRO A 69 4.06 5.18 3.49
C PRO A 69 2.64 4.62 3.40
N GLY A 70 1.91 4.89 2.32
CA GLY A 70 0.56 4.35 2.11
C GLY A 70 0.59 2.84 1.93
N ILE A 71 1.55 2.34 1.14
CA ILE A 71 1.77 0.90 0.94
C ILE A 71 2.13 0.23 2.28
N PHE A 72 3.05 0.85 3.04
CA PHE A 72 3.45 0.35 4.35
C PHE A 72 2.26 0.24 5.30
N VAL A 73 1.47 1.31 5.45
CA VAL A 73 0.30 1.33 6.34
C VAL A 73 -0.75 0.31 5.89
N GLY A 74 -1.09 0.27 4.60
CA GLY A 74 -2.05 -0.70 4.07
C GLY A 74 -1.61 -2.15 4.31
N SER A 75 -0.32 -2.44 4.09
CA SER A 75 0.26 -3.76 4.37
C SER A 75 0.26 -4.09 5.85
N LEU A 76 0.62 -3.15 6.72
CA LEU A 76 0.65 -3.35 8.16
C LEU A 76 -0.74 -3.68 8.70
N VAL A 77 -1.76 -2.91 8.31
CA VAL A 77 -3.15 -3.15 8.73
C VAL A 77 -3.65 -4.50 8.24
N LEU A 78 -3.38 -4.85 6.96
CA LEU A 78 -3.75 -6.14 6.39
C LEU A 78 -3.13 -7.30 7.18
N ASN A 79 -1.82 -7.24 7.43
CA ASN A 79 -1.11 -8.30 8.14
C ASN A 79 -1.50 -8.38 9.62
N ALA A 80 -1.82 -7.25 10.25
CA ALA A 80 -2.35 -7.24 11.62
C ALA A 80 -3.73 -7.91 11.71
N ALA A 81 -4.60 -7.66 10.73
CA ALA A 81 -5.93 -8.30 10.66
C ALA A 81 -5.82 -9.82 10.47
N ILE A 82 -4.91 -10.26 9.59
CA ILE A 82 -4.55 -11.68 9.39
C ILE A 82 -4.02 -12.27 10.70
N GLY A 83 -2.93 -11.72 11.25
CA GLY A 83 -2.25 -12.26 12.43
C GLY A 83 -3.15 -12.36 13.67
N GLY A 84 -4.08 -11.42 13.85
CA GLY A 84 -5.09 -11.46 14.91
C GLY A 84 -6.22 -12.47 14.66
N GLY A 85 -6.58 -12.75 13.40
CA GLY A 85 -7.58 -13.76 13.04
C GLY A 85 -7.09 -15.18 13.32
N TYR A 86 -5.93 -15.55 12.76
CA TYR A 86 -5.40 -16.92 12.87
C TYR A 86 -5.11 -17.35 14.31
N SER A 87 -4.70 -16.41 15.17
CA SER A 87 -4.42 -16.69 16.58
C SER A 87 -5.70 -16.97 17.40
N ALA A 88 -6.86 -16.49 16.96
CA ALA A 88 -8.14 -16.76 17.63
C ALA A 88 -8.77 -18.10 17.20
N GLU A 89 -8.48 -18.57 15.99
CA GLU A 89 -9.23 -19.68 15.36
C GLU A 89 -8.46 -21.01 15.23
N THR A 90 -7.13 -21.03 15.39
CA THR A 90 -6.34 -22.27 15.16
C THR A 90 -5.91 -23.07 16.40
N GLY A 91 -6.05 -22.57 17.64
CA GLY A 91 -5.87 -23.42 18.83
C GLY A 91 -4.49 -24.10 19.01
N TRP A 92 -3.42 -23.59 18.38
CA TRP A 92 -2.04 -24.05 18.58
C TRP A 92 -1.22 -23.09 19.45
N ALA A 93 -1.83 -22.56 20.52
CA ALA A 93 -1.10 -21.92 21.62
C ALA A 93 -0.76 -22.97 22.70
#